data_AF-A0A924QVA6-F1
#
_entry.id   AF-A0A924QVA6-F1
#
_cell.length_a   1.000
_cell.length_b   1.000
_cell.length_c   1.000
_cell.angle_alpha   90.00
_cell.angle_beta   90.00
_cell.angle_gamma   90.00
#
_symmetry.space_group_name_H-M   'P 1'
#
loop_
_entity.id
_entity.type
_entity.pdbx_description
1 polymer ?
#
loop_
_entity_poly.entity_id
_entity_poly.type
_entity_poly.pdbx_seq_one_letter_code
_entity_poly.pdbx_strand_id
1 'polypeptide(L)' 'MKLDILAFGVHPDDIELGCSGTIIAAIAEGKKVGIIDLTQGELGTRG' A
#
# COMPACT_ATOMS: atom_id res chain seq x y z
N MET A 1 8.85 7.41 13.64
CA MET A 1 8.77 5.94 13.51
C MET A 1 9.66 5.50 12.35
N LYS A 2 10.36 4.36 12.45
CA LYS A 2 11.10 3.76 11.33
C LYS A 2 10.22 2.68 10.69
N LEU A 3 10.09 2.71 9.37
CA LEU A 3 9.44 1.68 8.55
C LEU A 3 10.50 0.84 7.85
N ASP A 4 10.22 -0.44 7.68
CA ASP A 4 11.07 -1.37 6.94
C ASP A 4 10.69 -1.37 5.44
N ILE A 5 9.41 -1.17 5.14
CA ILE A 5 8.87 -1.04 3.78
C ILE A 5 7.92 0.15 3.73
N LEU A 6 8.01 0.93 2.65
CA LEU A 6 7.08 2.00 2.32
C LEU A 6 6.62 1.81 0.88
N ALA A 7 5.33 1.56 0.67
CA ALA A 7 4.73 1.38 -0.65
C ALA A 7 4.00 2.66 -1.08
N PHE A 8 4.13 3.02 -2.36
CA PHE A 8 3.46 4.17 -2.96
C PHE A 8 2.48 3.70 -4.04
N GLY A 9 1.24 4.13 -3.93
CA GLY A 9 0.17 3.95 -4.91
C GLY A 9 -0.24 5.32 -5.45
N VAL A 10 -0.61 5.38 -6.73
CA VAL A 10 -1.11 6.63 -7.31
C VAL A 10 -2.55 6.87 -6.83
N HIS A 11 -3.36 5.82 -6.77
CA HIS A 11 -4.74 5.83 -6.31
C HIS A 11 -4.93 4.84 -5.15
N PRO A 12 -5.97 5.01 -4.32
CA PRO A 12 -6.37 4.00 -3.36
C PRO A 12 -6.66 2.69 -4.09
N ASP A 13 -6.18 1.56 -3.57
CA ASP A 13 -6.25 0.20 -4.15
C ASP A 13 -5.04 -0.28 -4.95
N ASP A 14 -4.19 0.61 -5.48
CA ASP A 14 -3.05 0.24 -6.32
C ASP A 14 -2.13 -0.76 -5.60
N ILE A 15 -1.92 -0.54 -4.30
CA ILE A 15 -1.02 -1.34 -3.47
C ILE A 15 -1.68 -2.67 -3.08
N GLU A 16 -2.96 -2.67 -2.74
CA GLU A 16 -3.75 -3.85 -2.40
C GLU A 16 -3.81 -4.81 -3.59
N LEU A 17 -4.05 -4.28 -4.79
CA LEU A 17 -4.12 -5.04 -6.03
C LEU A 17 -2.74 -5.47 -6.53
N GLY A 18 -1.73 -4.62 -6.37
CA GLY A 18 -0.39 -4.86 -6.89
C GLY A 18 0.49 -5.76 -6.03
N CYS A 19 0.42 -5.64 -4.69
CA CYS A 19 1.40 -6.30 -3.81
C CYS A 19 0.92 -6.66 -2.39
N SER A 20 -0.39 -6.79 -2.16
CA SER A 20 -0.93 -7.21 -0.85
C SER A 20 -0.28 -8.49 -0.30
N GLY A 21 -0.04 -9.51 -1.14
CA GLY A 21 0.63 -10.74 -0.72
C GLY A 21 2.04 -10.50 -0.15
N THR A 22 2.82 -9.62 -0.79
CA THR A 22 4.16 -9.24 -0.33
C THR A 22 4.10 -8.47 0.97
N ILE A 23 3.14 -7.56 1.11
CA ILE A 23 2.94 -6.78 2.35
C ILE A 23 2.55 -7.71 3.51
N ILE A 24 1.61 -8.62 3.29
CA ILE A 24 1.17 -9.60 4.30
C ILE A 24 2.35 -10.48 4.72
N ALA A 25 3.15 -10.98 3.78
CA ALA A 25 4.34 -11.77 4.08
C ALA A 25 5.36 -10.98 4.92
N ALA A 26 5.63 -9.72 4.58
CA ALA A 26 6.53 -8.87 5.34
C ALA A 26 6.02 -8.59 6.76
N ILE A 27 4.72 -8.35 6.92
CA ILE A 27 4.09 -8.17 8.24
C ILE A 27 4.19 -9.47 9.06
N ALA A 28 3.99 -10.64 8.44
CA ALA A 28 4.15 -11.93 9.11
C ALA A 28 5.59 -12.19 9.60
N GLU A 29 6.59 -11.60 8.93
CA GLU A 29 7.99 -11.58 9.35
C GLU A 29 8.29 -10.53 10.45
N GLY A 30 7.28 -9.77 10.90
CA GLY A 30 7.42 -8.74 11.94
C GLY A 30 7.91 -7.38 11.43
N LYS A 31 7.96 -7.17 10.11
CA LYS A 31 8.35 -5.87 9.51
C LYS A 31 7.24 -4.84 9.64
N LYS A 32 7.62 -3.58 9.80
CA LYS A 32 6.71 -2.43 9.77
C LYS A 32 6.56 -1.92 8.35
N VAL A 33 5.34 -1.95 7.84
CA VAL A 33 4.99 -1.47 6.49
C VAL A 33 4.15 -0.19 6.60
N GLY A 34 4.43 0.79 5.76
CA GLY A 34 3.56 1.95 5.52
C GLY A 34 3.11 1.99 4.06
N ILE A 35 1.95 2.61 3.83
CA ILE A 35 1.33 2.79 2.53
C ILE A 35 1.06 4.29 2.36
N ILE A 36 1.34 4.81 1.17
CA ILE A 36 1.02 6.17 0.76
C ILE A 36 0.23 6.13 -0.53
N ASP A 37 -1.01 6.61 -0.47
CA ASP A 37 -1.80 6.95 -1.64
C ASP A 37 -1.52 8.40 -2.00
N LEU A 38 -1.12 8.65 -3.25
CA LEU A 38 -0.78 10.00 -3.71
C LEU A 38 -2.02 10.84 -4.00
N THR A 39 -3.16 10.21 -4.27
CA THR A 39 -4.45 10.84 -4.54
C THR A 39 -5.56 10.12 -3.79
N GLN A 40 -6.74 10.73 -3.71
CA GLN A 40 -7.92 10.08 -3.13
C GLN A 40 -8.77 9.37 -4.21
N GLY A 41 -8.30 9.31 -5.45
CA GLY A 41 -9.07 8.72 -6.56
C GLY A 41 -10.26 9.58 -7.00
N GLU A 42 -10.15 10.91 -6.92
CA GLU A 42 -11.26 11.86 -7.08
C GLU A 42 -12.00 11.77 -8.43
N LEU A 43 -11.37 11.19 -9.45
CA LEU A 43 -11.94 10.98 -10.79
C LEU A 43 -12.26 9.51 -11.09
N GLY A 44 -12.14 8.63 -10.09
CA GLY A 44 -12.49 7.22 -10.18
C GLY A 44 -13.97 7.04 -10.49
N THR A 45 -14.28 6.09 -11.36
CA THR A 45 -15.68 5.71 -11.64
C THR A 45 -16.14 4.52 -10.79
N ARG A 46 -15.20 3.73 -10.28
CA ARG A 46 -15.42 2.53 -9.46
C ARG A 46 -14.17 2.26 -8.61
N GLY A 47 -14.16 2.69 -7.35
CA GLY A 47 -12.93 2.64 -6.55
C GLY A 47 -11.96 3.71 -7.02
#